data_AF-A0A0G1AI84-F1
#
_entry.id   AF-A0A0G1AI84-F1
#
_cell.length_a   1.000
_cell.length_b   1.000
_cell.length_c   1.000
_cell.angle_alpha   90.00
_cell.angle_beta   90.00
_cell.angle_gamma   90.00
#
_symmetry.space_group_name_H-M   'P 1'
#
loop_
_entity.id
_entity.type
_entity.pdbx_description
1 polymer ?
#
loop_
_entity_poly.entity_id
_entity_poly.type
_entity_poly.pdbx_seq_one_letter_code
_entity_poly.pdbx_strand_id
1 'polypeptide(L)' 'MKIQTIKTKIFKPKGKLLPFIASYLPKVKEKTILVVTSKIVALAEGRLVKKIDENTKLEIIKRESDFVLPTKYVYLTI' A
#
# COMPACT_ATOMS: atom_id res chain seq x y z
N MET A 1 18.79 9.12 16.06
CA MET A 1 18.02 8.25 15.13
C MET A 1 18.40 8.59 13.70
N LYS A 2 18.81 7.63 12.86
CA LYS A 2 19.13 7.87 11.45
C LYS A 2 18.01 7.30 10.57
N ILE A 3 17.28 8.18 9.88
CA ILE A 3 16.24 7.80 8.91
C ILE A 3 16.79 8.05 7.52
N GLN A 4 16.62 7.09 6.62
CA GLN A 4 17.05 7.20 5.23
C GLN A 4 15.94 6.71 4.30
N THR A 5 15.66 7.50 3.27
CA THR A 5 14.77 7.10 2.18
C THR A 5 15.52 6.24 1.16
N ILE A 6 14.87 5.22 0.63
CA ILE A 6 15.41 4.39 -0.44
C ILE A 6 14.72 4.74 -1.76
N LYS A 7 15.47 5.27 -2.73
CA LYS A 7 14.96 5.57 -4.06
C LYS A 7 14.90 4.28 -4.88
N THR A 8 13.72 3.94 -5.39
CA THR A 8 13.50 2.73 -6.19
C THR A 8 12.95 3.07 -7.57
N LYS A 9 12.91 2.09 -8.47
CA LYS A 9 12.04 2.17 -9.66
C LYS A 9 10.57 2.00 -9.27
N ILE A 10 9.67 2.23 -10.23
CA ILE A 10 8.23 1.97 -10.05
C ILE A 10 8.00 0.47 -9.80
N PHE A 11 7.36 0.13 -8.69
CA PHE A 11 6.91 -1.24 -8.42
C PHE A 11 5.73 -1.60 -9.32
N LYS A 12 5.79 -2.74 -10.00
CA LYS A 12 4.74 -3.19 -10.91
C LYS A 12 3.73 -4.09 -10.19
N PRO A 13 2.44 -4.07 -10.58
CA PRO A 13 1.44 -4.95 -9.97
C PRO A 13 1.84 -6.43 -10.05
N LYS A 14 1.48 -7.21 -9.02
CA LYS A 14 1.82 -8.63 -8.86
C LYS A 14 3.34 -8.92 -8.86
N GLY A 15 4.17 -7.88 -8.64
CA GLY A 15 5.60 -8.04 -8.44
C GLY A 15 5.91 -8.79 -7.14
N LYS A 16 7.06 -9.45 -7.08
CA LYS A 16 7.54 -10.09 -5.84
C LYS A 16 8.14 -9.04 -4.91
N LEU A 17 7.53 -8.83 -3.75
CA LEU A 17 7.92 -7.77 -2.81
C LEU A 17 9.33 -7.95 -2.24
N LEU A 18 9.64 -9.14 -1.70
CA LEU A 18 10.94 -9.40 -1.05
C LEU A 18 12.13 -9.26 -2.01
N PRO A 19 12.12 -9.87 -3.22
CA PRO A 19 13.21 -9.68 -4.19
C PRO A 19 13.37 -8.22 -4.63
N PHE A 20 12.26 -7.49 -4.78
CA PHE A 20 12.30 -6.07 -5.12
C PHE A 20 13.01 -5.27 -4.02
N ILE A 21 12.61 -5.44 -2.77
CA ILE A 21 13.22 -4.78 -1.60
C ILE A 21 14.71 -5.13 -1.49
N ALA A 22 15.06 -6.42 -1.59
CA ALA A 22 16.43 -6.89 -1.50
C ALA A 22 17.36 -6.30 -2.58
N SER A 23 16.81 -5.96 -3.76
CA SER A 23 17.59 -5.33 -4.84
C SER A 23 18.00 -3.87 -4.56
N TYR A 24 17.35 -3.19 -3.61
CA TYR A 24 17.60 -1.78 -3.28
C TYR A 24 18.20 -1.56 -1.89
N LEU A 25 18.12 -2.54 -1.01
CA LEU A 25 18.72 -2.48 0.32
C LEU A 25 20.01 -3.30 0.32
N PRO A 26 21.21 -2.64 0.32
CA PRO A 26 22.43 -3.35 0.66
C PRO A 26 22.35 -3.87 2.10
N LYS A 27 23.24 -4.81 2.46
CA LYS A 27 23.30 -5.48 3.78
C LYS A 27 22.82 -4.58 4.92
N VAL A 28 21.60 -4.85 5.40
CA VAL A 28 21.03 -4.20 6.58
C VAL A 28 21.69 -4.75 7.83
N LYS A 29 22.01 -3.87 8.77
CA LYS A 29 22.56 -4.28 10.06
C LYS A 29 21.45 -4.82 10.95
N GLU A 30 21.80 -5.71 11.86
CA GLU A 30 20.90 -6.20 12.89
C GLU A 30 20.24 -5.03 13.65
N LYS A 31 18.98 -5.20 14.08
CA LYS A 31 18.14 -4.16 14.71
C LYS A 31 17.75 -2.98 13.79
N THR A 32 17.93 -3.09 12.47
CA THR A 32 17.41 -2.09 11.51
C THR A 32 15.92 -2.30 11.28
N ILE A 33 15.13 -1.22 11.32
CA ILE A 33 13.70 -1.24 10.99
C ILE A 33 13.53 -0.86 9.53
N LEU A 34 12.91 -1.75 8.74
CA LEU A 34 12.47 -1.45 7.39
C LEU A 34 10.99 -1.06 7.42
N VAL A 35 10.67 0.13 6.91
CA VAL A 35 9.30 0.61 6.77
C VAL A 35 8.88 0.51 5.30
N VAL A 36 7.78 -0.18 5.03
CA VAL A 36 7.19 -0.31 3.69
C VAL A 36 5.76 0.21 3.75
N THR A 37 5.38 1.04 2.78
CA THR A 37 3.99 1.54 2.71
C THR A 37 3.03 0.43 2.28
N SER A 38 1.83 0.44 2.85
CA SER A 38 0.77 -0.53 2.52
C SER A 38 0.40 -0.53 1.03
N LYS A 39 0.62 0.58 0.32
CA LYS A 39 0.34 0.68 -1.12
C LYS A 39 1.22 -0.23 -1.97
N ILE A 40 2.50 -0.40 -1.61
CA ILE A 40 3.41 -1.32 -2.32
C ILE A 40 3.06 -2.77 -2.00
N VAL A 41 2.68 -3.05 -0.75
CA VAL A 41 2.19 -4.37 -0.33
C VAL A 41 0.94 -4.76 -1.10
N ALA A 42 -0.06 -3.86 -1.18
CA ALA A 42 -1.29 -4.09 -1.95
C ALA A 42 -1.03 -4.34 -3.44
N LEU A 43 -0.03 -3.69 -4.05
CA LEU A 43 0.38 -3.97 -5.43
C LEU A 43 0.99 -5.36 -5.58
N ALA A 44 1.79 -5.82 -4.62
CA ALA A 44 2.40 -7.15 -4.64
C ALA A 44 1.35 -8.26 -4.47
N GLU A 45 0.37 -8.03 -3.58
CA GLU A 45 -0.76 -8.93 -3.33
C GLU A 45 -1.81 -8.92 -4.45
N GLY A 46 -1.68 -8.01 -5.42
CA GLY A 46 -2.61 -7.92 -6.54
C GLY A 46 -3.99 -7.36 -6.16
N ARG A 47 -4.10 -6.56 -5.09
CA ARG A 47 -5.34 -5.93 -4.60
C ARG A 47 -5.80 -4.73 -5.44
N LEU A 48 -5.50 -4.73 -6.73
CA LEU A 48 -5.94 -3.70 -7.65
C LEU A 48 -7.37 -3.96 -8.09
N VAL A 49 -8.15 -2.89 -8.11
CA VAL A 49 -9.53 -2.86 -8.58
C VAL A 49 -9.63 -1.86 -9.72
N LYS A 50 -10.42 -2.20 -10.75
CA LYS A 50 -10.68 -1.26 -11.84
C LYS A 50 -11.65 -0.20 -11.32
N LYS A 51 -11.26 1.07 -11.41
CA LYS A 51 -12.19 2.18 -11.17
C LYS A 51 -13.06 2.35 -12.41
N ILE A 52 -14.34 2.02 -12.30
CA ILE A 52 -15.30 2.12 -13.40
C ILE A 52 -16.04 3.46 -13.29
N ASP A 53 -16.56 3.77 -12.11
CA ASP A 53 -17.24 5.03 -11.80
C ASP A 53 -17.09 5.40 -10.30
N GLU A 54 -17.82 6.43 -9.86
CA GLU A 54 -17.82 6.87 -8.45
C GLU A 54 -18.58 5.89 -7.53
N ASN A 55 -19.63 5.25 -8.03
CA ASN A 55 -20.42 4.27 -7.26
C ASN A 55 -19.57 3.04 -6.90
N THR A 56 -18.73 2.59 -7.83
CA THR A 56 -17.77 1.49 -7.64
C THR A 56 -16.87 1.75 -6.43
N LYS A 57 -16.42 3.00 -6.24
CA LYS A 57 -15.55 3.35 -5.11
C LYS A 57 -16.31 3.23 -3.79
N LEU A 58 -17.54 3.70 -3.75
CA LEU A 58 -18.42 3.65 -2.57
C LEU A 58 -18.75 2.21 -2.17
N GLU A 59 -19.02 1.34 -3.12
CA GLU A 59 -19.27 -0.09 -2.89
C GLU A 59 -18.05 -0.79 -2.30
N ILE A 60 -16.85 -0.50 -2.84
CA ILE A 60 -15.60 -1.06 -2.33
C ILE A 60 -15.33 -0.57 -0.91
N ILE A 61 -15.56 0.71 -0.62
CA ILE A 61 -15.44 1.26 0.74
C ILE A 61 -16.32 0.46 1.70
N LYS A 62 -17.61 0.28 1.38
CA LYS A 62 -18.54 -0.49 2.21
C LYS A 62 -18.13 -1.95 2.37
N ARG A 63 -17.54 -2.56 1.34
CA ARG A 63 -17.10 -3.97 1.36
C ARG A 63 -15.85 -4.17 2.22
N GLU A 64 -14.93 -3.21 2.24
CA GLU A 64 -13.64 -3.31 2.94
C GLU A 64 -13.67 -2.69 4.35
N SER A 65 -14.85 -2.30 4.85
CA SER A 65 -15.06 -1.71 6.17
C SER A 65 -16.21 -2.38 6.91
N ASP A 66 -16.11 -2.49 8.23
CA ASP A 66 -17.20 -2.92 9.10
C ASP A 66 -18.23 -1.79 9.29
N PHE A 67 -17.78 -0.54 9.23
CA PHE A 67 -18.65 0.64 9.38
C PHE A 67 -18.23 1.80 8.48
N VAL A 68 -19.21 2.55 7.97
CA VAL A 68 -19.01 3.73 7.13
C VAL A 68 -19.79 4.93 7.67
N LEU A 69 -19.08 6.00 8.01
CA LEU A 69 -19.64 7.30 8.38
C LEU A 69 -19.38 8.33 7.26
N PRO A 70 -20.41 8.74 6.50
CA PRO A 70 -20.27 9.86 5.57
C PRO A 70 -20.10 11.17 6.34
N THR A 71 -19.09 11.96 5.96
CA THR A 71 -18.85 13.32 6.45
C THR A 71 -18.98 14.32 5.31
N LYS A 72 -18.83 15.63 5.59
CA LYS A 72 -18.88 16.67 4.55
C LYS A 72 -17.90 16.45 3.39
N TYR A 73 -16.75 15.84 3.65
CA TYR A 73 -15.66 15.73 2.66
C TYR A 73 -15.22 14.30 2.35
N VAL A 74 -15.41 13.36 3.28
CA VAL A 74 -14.85 12.01 3.20
C VAL A 74 -15.76 10.97 3.86
N TYR A 75 -15.49 9.69 3.59
CA TYR A 75 -16.04 8.59 4.34
C TYR A 75 -15.02 8.17 5.40
N LEU A 76 -15.40 8.26 6.68
CA LEU A 76 -14.62 7.66 7.76
C LEU A 76 -15.06 6.21 7.91
N THR A 77 -14.11 5.28 7.97
CA THR A 77 -14.39 3.85 8.06
C THR A 77 -13.68 3.22 9.25
N ILE A 78 -14.29 2.16 9.78
CA ILE A 78 -13.67 1.21 10.70
C ILE A 78 -13.64 -0.13 9.99
#